data_AF-A0A3G5FJ02-F1
#
_entry.id   AF-A0A3G5FJ02-F1
#
_cell.length_a   1.000
_cell.length_b   1.000
_cell.length_c   1.000
_cell.angle_alpha   90.00
_cell.angle_beta   90.00
_cell.angle_gamma   90.00
#
_symmetry.space_group_name_H-M   'P 1'
#
loop_
_entity.id
_entity.type
_entity.pdbx_description
1 polymer ?
#
loop_
_entity_poly.entity_id
_entity_poly.type
_entity_poly.pdbx_seq_one_letter_code
_entity_poly.pdbx_strand_id
1 'polypeptide(L)'
;MDKRNRNLLLLIIAAVIFVIAAPIVFTYNRLASAENDVDASWSQVENVMQRRADLVPNLVESVQGSMQQEQEIFGNIAEARQAYNEANTPEETVEANDELSGQLSTMVNVIREDYPELSSNDNVRTLMSQLEGTENRISTERRRYIQSVQQYNQLLVRFPNNLVASIFNFDRKDNFEAEEGAQEVPEVDFDIDTSE
;
A
#
# COMPACT_ATOMS: atom_id res chain seq x y z
N MET A 1 -63.73 -7.82 -3.29
CA MET A 1 -62.68 -8.04 -2.27
C MET A 1 -62.91 -7.05 -1.15
N ASP A 2 -63.15 -7.54 0.06
CA ASP A 2 -63.51 -6.71 1.22
C ASP A 2 -62.38 -5.69 1.53
N LYS A 3 -62.71 -4.42 1.83
CA LYS A 3 -61.69 -3.34 1.97
C LYS A 3 -60.60 -3.70 2.99
N ARG A 4 -60.97 -4.44 4.04
CA ARG A 4 -60.08 -4.96 5.08
C ARG A 4 -59.05 -5.97 4.54
N ASN A 5 -59.46 -6.87 3.64
CA ASN A 5 -58.58 -7.91 3.08
C ASN A 5 -57.58 -7.32 2.09
N ARG A 6 -57.97 -6.27 1.36
CA ARG A 6 -57.05 -5.51 0.50
C ARG A 6 -55.97 -4.79 1.30
N ASN A 7 -56.33 -4.14 2.41
CA ASN A 7 -55.36 -3.46 3.27
C ASN A 7 -54.39 -4.45 3.93
N LEU A 8 -54.88 -5.64 4.36
CA LEU A 8 -54.02 -6.70 4.88
C LEU A 8 -53.03 -7.23 3.82
N LEU A 9 -53.47 -7.44 2.57
CA LEU A 9 -52.57 -7.84 1.48
C LEU A 9 -51.49 -6.79 1.19
N LEU A 10 -51.83 -5.50 1.20
CA LEU A 10 -50.85 -4.42 1.02
C LEU A 10 -49.82 -4.38 2.15
N LEU A 11 -50.23 -4.60 3.40
CA LEU A 11 -49.32 -4.68 4.54
C LEU A 11 -48.38 -5.88 4.45
N ILE A 12 -48.88 -7.05 4.00
CA ILE A 12 -48.05 -8.24 3.79
C ILE A 12 -47.01 -7.98 2.69
N ILE A 13 -47.42 -7.39 1.57
CA ILE A 13 -46.50 -7.04 0.48
C ILE A 13 -45.43 -6.05 0.97
N ALA A 14 -45.83 -5.00 1.70
CA ALA A 14 -44.89 -4.03 2.26
C ALA A 14 -43.90 -4.68 3.26
N ALA A 15 -44.39 -5.58 4.12
CA ALA A 15 -43.53 -6.32 5.06
C ALA A 15 -42.53 -7.22 4.33
N VAL A 16 -42.95 -7.93 3.29
CA VAL A 16 -42.06 -8.78 2.48
C VAL A 16 -40.99 -7.94 1.77
N ILE A 17 -41.38 -6.81 1.16
CA ILE A 17 -40.43 -5.88 0.54
C ILE A 17 -39.42 -5.38 1.57
N PHE A 18 -39.88 -5.00 2.77
CA PHE A 18 -39.00 -4.52 3.83
C PHE A 18 -37.99 -5.58 4.28
N VAL A 19 -38.43 -6.84 4.45
CA VAL A 19 -37.56 -7.96 4.83
C VAL A 19 -36.47 -8.23 3.78
N ILE A 20 -36.75 -7.98 2.50
CA ILE A 20 -35.77 -8.16 1.41
C ILE A 20 -34.88 -6.91 1.26
N ALA A 21 -35.44 -5.71 1.33
CA ALA A 21 -34.71 -4.47 1.08
C ALA A 21 -33.77 -4.08 2.23
N ALA A 22 -34.17 -4.30 3.48
CA ALA A 22 -33.37 -3.95 4.65
C ALA A 22 -31.95 -4.58 4.65
N PRO A 23 -31.77 -5.90 4.43
CA PRO A 23 -30.44 -6.50 4.37
C PRO A 23 -29.62 -6.01 3.18
N ILE A 24 -30.24 -5.73 2.03
CA ILE A 24 -29.54 -5.19 0.86
C ILE A 24 -28.94 -3.82 1.17
N VAL A 25 -29.71 -2.91 1.76
CA VAL A 25 -29.23 -1.57 2.14
C VAL A 25 -28.10 -1.66 3.17
N PHE A 26 -28.24 -2.53 4.17
CA PHE A 26 -27.19 -2.73 5.17
C PHE A 26 -25.89 -3.26 4.55
N THR A 27 -25.99 -4.29 3.72
CA THR A 27 -24.84 -4.88 3.02
C THR A 27 -24.18 -3.89 2.07
N TYR A 28 -24.96 -3.13 1.29
CA TYR A 28 -24.43 -2.10 0.39
C TYR A 28 -23.58 -1.08 1.16
N ASN A 29 -24.13 -0.51 2.25
CA ASN A 29 -23.40 0.46 3.07
C ASN A 29 -22.13 -0.15 3.68
N ARG A 30 -22.17 -1.42 4.06
CA ARG A 30 -21.00 -2.12 4.60
C ARG A 30 -19.91 -2.33 3.53
N LEU A 31 -20.28 -2.72 2.32
CA LEU A 31 -19.33 -2.88 1.21
C LEU A 31 -18.74 -1.53 0.79
N ALA A 32 -19.58 -0.50 0.64
CA ALA A 32 -19.14 0.86 0.33
C ALA A 32 -18.21 1.42 1.41
N SER A 33 -18.49 1.19 2.70
CA SER A 33 -17.60 1.61 3.78
C SER A 33 -16.24 0.91 3.68
N ALA A 34 -16.23 -0.42 3.46
CA ALA A 34 -14.99 -1.17 3.36
C ALA A 34 -14.17 -0.79 2.11
N GLU A 35 -14.81 -0.41 1.01
CA GLU A 35 -14.12 0.13 -0.17
C GLU A 35 -13.47 1.49 0.13
N ASN A 36 -14.21 2.39 0.78
CA ASN A 36 -13.64 3.68 1.21
C ASN A 36 -12.47 3.50 2.19
N ASP A 37 -12.50 2.48 3.05
CA ASP A 37 -11.38 2.16 3.95
C ASP A 37 -10.14 1.73 3.17
N VAL A 38 -10.31 0.97 2.08
CA VAL A 38 -9.22 0.62 1.14
C VAL A 38 -8.64 1.88 0.51
N ASP A 39 -9.48 2.74 -0.07
CA ASP A 39 -9.04 3.98 -0.74
C ASP A 39 -8.32 4.93 0.25
N ALA A 40 -8.84 5.03 1.47
CA ALA A 40 -8.23 5.82 2.53
C ALA A 40 -6.86 5.25 2.95
N SER A 41 -6.74 3.93 3.07
CA SER A 41 -5.46 3.29 3.39
C SER A 41 -4.44 3.44 2.25
N TRP A 42 -4.87 3.40 0.98
CA TRP A 42 -4.01 3.70 -0.17
C TRP A 42 -3.49 5.13 -0.12
N SER A 43 -4.38 6.09 0.13
CA SER A 43 -4.02 7.50 0.27
C SER A 43 -2.95 7.71 1.35
N GLN A 44 -2.99 6.93 2.44
CA GLN A 44 -1.95 7.01 3.47
C GLN A 44 -0.59 6.49 2.99
N VAL A 45 -0.57 5.42 2.18
CA VAL A 45 0.66 4.91 1.55
C VAL A 45 1.25 5.99 0.63
N GLU A 46 0.44 6.58 -0.25
CA GLU A 46 0.89 7.62 -1.17
C GLU A 46 1.46 8.85 -0.43
N ASN A 47 0.79 9.29 0.64
CA ASN A 47 1.27 10.42 1.45
C ASN A 47 2.66 10.17 2.06
N VAL A 48 2.97 8.95 2.48
CA VAL A 48 4.29 8.63 3.05
C VAL A 48 5.36 8.44 1.97
N MET A 49 4.99 7.92 0.81
CA MET A 49 5.87 7.87 -0.37
C MET A 49 6.22 9.29 -0.85
N GLN A 50 5.23 10.18 -0.93
CA GLN A 50 5.42 11.59 -1.30
C GLN A 50 6.38 12.28 -0.34
N ARG A 51 6.18 12.10 0.97
CA ARG A 51 7.09 12.67 1.99
C ARG A 51 8.54 12.26 1.76
N ARG A 52 8.80 11.02 1.35
CA ARG A 52 10.15 10.54 1.05
C ARG A 52 10.71 11.28 -0.16
N ALA A 53 9.95 11.35 -1.25
CA ALA A 53 10.33 12.07 -2.47
C ALA A 53 10.60 13.58 -2.23
N ASP A 54 9.88 14.19 -1.27
CA ASP A 54 10.06 15.59 -0.86
C ASP A 54 11.32 15.81 -0.01
N LEU A 55 11.81 14.78 0.69
CA LEU A 55 13.03 14.86 1.50
C LEU A 55 14.31 14.68 0.66
N VAL A 56 14.23 14.00 -0.49
CA VAL A 56 15.39 13.70 -1.34
C VAL A 56 16.19 14.95 -1.73
N PRO A 57 15.58 16.05 -2.22
CA PRO A 57 16.35 17.22 -2.63
C PRO A 57 17.17 17.83 -1.49
N ASN A 58 16.60 17.85 -0.26
CA ASN A 58 17.28 18.37 0.92
C ASN A 58 18.51 17.53 1.29
N LEU A 59 18.42 16.20 1.14
CA LEU A 59 19.56 15.32 1.38
C LEU A 59 20.63 15.51 0.30
N VAL A 60 20.23 15.51 -0.99
CA VAL A 60 21.15 15.73 -2.12
C VAL A 60 21.91 17.06 -1.95
N GLU A 61 21.21 18.15 -1.65
CA GLU A 61 21.84 19.47 -1.45
C GLU A 61 22.83 19.48 -0.28
N SER A 62 22.54 18.71 0.77
CA SER A 62 23.39 18.63 1.98
C SER A 62 24.69 17.85 1.74
N VAL A 63 24.74 16.96 0.75
CA VAL A 63 25.88 16.05 0.53
C VAL A 63 26.63 16.29 -0.79
N GLN A 64 25.98 16.91 -1.79
CA GLN A 64 26.55 17.14 -3.13
C GLN A 64 27.90 17.88 -3.12
N GLY A 65 28.12 18.76 -2.14
CA GLY A 65 29.36 19.54 -2.05
C GLY A 65 30.59 18.69 -1.70
N SER A 66 30.40 17.62 -0.91
CA SER A 66 31.48 16.71 -0.49
C SER A 66 31.56 15.47 -1.38
N MET A 67 30.44 15.04 -1.96
CA MET A 67 30.35 13.84 -2.81
C MET A 67 30.46 14.16 -4.33
N GLN A 68 31.25 15.16 -4.73
CA GLN A 68 31.31 15.61 -6.14
C GLN A 68 31.72 14.53 -7.16
N GLN A 69 32.37 13.45 -6.70
CA GLN A 69 32.79 12.32 -7.53
C GLN A 69 31.65 11.32 -7.77
N GLU A 70 30.59 11.36 -6.96
CA GLU A 70 29.45 10.43 -6.98
C GLU A 70 28.33 10.87 -7.94
N GLN A 71 28.70 11.32 -9.14
CA GLN A 71 27.73 11.83 -10.12
C GLN A 71 26.73 10.76 -10.58
N GLU A 72 27.18 9.50 -10.65
CA GLU A 72 26.31 8.37 -11.00
C GLU A 72 25.19 8.18 -9.97
N ILE A 73 25.51 8.25 -8.67
CA ILE A 73 24.52 8.13 -7.59
C ILE A 73 23.49 9.25 -7.68
N PHE A 74 23.93 10.50 -7.87
CA PHE A 74 23.01 11.62 -8.01
C PHE A 74 22.13 11.53 -9.27
N GLY A 75 22.71 11.03 -10.38
CA GLY A 75 21.98 10.75 -11.61
C GLY A 75 20.86 9.74 -11.39
N ASN A 76 21.19 8.57 -10.82
CA ASN A 76 20.23 7.50 -10.55
C ASN A 76 19.12 7.96 -9.60
N ILE A 77 19.44 8.74 -8.56
CA ILE A 77 18.42 9.31 -7.65
C ILE A 77 17.52 10.30 -8.38
N ALA A 78 18.08 11.13 -9.26
CA ALA A 78 17.31 12.10 -10.03
C ALA A 78 16.34 11.39 -11.00
N GLU A 79 16.82 10.35 -11.69
CA GLU A 79 16.02 9.51 -12.59
C GLU A 79 14.91 8.78 -11.83
N ALA A 80 15.23 8.12 -10.71
CA ALA A 80 14.24 7.44 -9.88
C ALA A 80 13.18 8.40 -9.33
N ARG A 81 13.58 9.61 -8.91
CA ARG A 81 12.65 10.65 -8.48
C ARG A 81 11.80 11.17 -9.64
N GLN A 82 12.36 11.28 -10.85
CA GLN A 82 11.60 11.66 -12.04
C GLN A 82 10.53 10.60 -12.34
N ALA A 83 10.91 9.32 -12.38
CA ALA A 83 9.98 8.20 -12.57
C ALA A 83 8.84 8.24 -11.54
N TYR A 84 9.15 8.51 -10.26
CA TYR A 84 8.13 8.65 -9.22
C TYR A 84 7.15 9.79 -9.48
N ASN A 85 7.63 10.94 -9.97
CA ASN A 85 6.76 12.08 -10.29
C ASN A 85 5.92 11.87 -11.57
N GLU A 86 6.37 10.99 -12.46
CA GLU A 86 5.69 10.68 -13.74
C GLU A 86 4.70 9.51 -13.61
N ALA A 87 4.75 8.74 -12.53
CA ALA A 87 3.83 7.64 -12.24
C ALA A 87 2.37 8.14 -12.12
N ASN A 88 1.46 7.47 -12.84
CA ASN A 88 0.03 7.82 -12.87
C ASN A 88 -0.87 6.71 -12.32
N THR A 89 -0.34 5.51 -12.13
CA THR A 89 -1.06 4.37 -11.58
C THR A 89 -0.48 3.93 -10.23
N PRO A 90 -1.28 3.30 -9.35
CA PRO A 90 -0.79 2.72 -8.11
C PRO A 90 0.43 1.81 -8.27
N GLU A 91 0.45 1.00 -9.33
CA GLU A 91 1.53 0.06 -9.64
C GLU A 91 2.81 0.81 -10.03
N GLU A 92 2.72 1.76 -10.96
CA GLU A 92 3.85 2.63 -11.35
C GLU A 92 4.41 3.41 -10.15
N THR A 93 3.54 3.93 -9.27
CA THR A 93 3.96 4.66 -8.07
C THR A 93 4.75 3.76 -7.13
N VAL A 94 4.35 2.49 -6.99
CA VAL A 94 5.03 1.50 -6.16
C VAL A 94 6.40 1.17 -6.71
N GLU A 95 6.47 0.81 -8.00
CA GLU A 95 7.71 0.44 -8.67
C GLU A 95 8.72 1.59 -8.61
N ALA A 96 8.31 2.80 -8.97
CA ALA A 96 9.17 3.98 -8.90
C ALA A 96 9.57 4.33 -7.46
N ASN A 97 8.71 4.08 -6.48
CA ASN A 97 9.04 4.23 -5.08
C ASN A 97 10.08 3.18 -4.63
N ASP A 98 9.99 1.93 -5.08
CA ASP A 98 10.94 0.90 -4.66
C ASP A 98 12.33 1.16 -5.29
N GLU A 99 12.38 1.59 -6.54
CA GLU A 99 13.61 2.07 -7.20
C GLU A 99 14.25 3.25 -6.44
N LEU A 100 13.46 4.28 -6.10
CA LEU A 100 13.94 5.41 -5.31
C LEU A 100 14.46 4.96 -3.92
N SER A 101 13.84 3.95 -3.30
CA SER A 101 14.31 3.37 -2.04
C SER A 101 15.69 2.76 -2.17
N GLY A 102 15.89 1.98 -3.25
CA GLY A 102 17.16 1.33 -3.57
C GLY A 102 18.27 2.36 -3.74
N GLN A 103 18.04 3.40 -4.54
CA GLN A 103 19.04 4.46 -4.78
C GLN A 103 19.38 5.26 -3.52
N LEU A 104 18.38 5.56 -2.68
CA LEU A 104 18.62 6.21 -1.39
C LEU A 104 19.42 5.33 -0.44
N SER A 105 19.17 4.02 -0.42
CA SER A 105 19.92 3.05 0.39
C SER A 105 21.38 2.96 -0.06
N THR A 106 21.63 2.92 -1.36
CA THR A 106 22.98 2.98 -1.94
C THR A 106 23.71 4.25 -1.50
N MET A 107 23.09 5.42 -1.64
CA MET A 107 23.69 6.69 -1.21
C MET A 107 23.97 6.72 0.30
N VAL A 108 23.05 6.22 1.13
CA VAL A 108 23.22 6.11 2.59
C VAL A 108 24.41 5.24 2.95
N ASN A 109 24.63 4.14 2.24
CA ASN A 109 25.78 3.25 2.45
C ASN A 109 27.09 3.94 2.07
N VAL A 110 27.15 4.58 0.90
CA VAL A 110 28.33 5.35 0.46
C VAL A 110 28.67 6.48 1.44
N ILE A 111 27.67 7.21 1.94
CA ILE A 111 27.88 8.23 2.99
C ILE A 111 28.54 7.64 4.23
N ARG A 112 28.19 6.41 4.62
CA ARG A 112 28.72 5.76 5.83
C ARG A 112 30.12 5.19 5.63
N GLU A 113 30.39 4.62 4.47
CA GLU A 113 31.63 3.90 4.18
C GLU A 113 32.74 4.85 3.69
N ASP A 114 32.41 5.75 2.77
CA ASP A 114 33.40 6.57 2.07
C ASP A 114 33.48 8.02 2.58
N TYR A 115 32.42 8.51 3.25
CA TYR A 115 32.31 9.91 3.71
C TYR A 115 31.96 10.05 5.21
N PRO A 116 32.82 9.55 6.13
CA PRO A 116 32.55 9.54 7.57
C PRO A 116 32.28 10.94 8.17
N GLU A 117 32.82 12.00 7.57
CA GLU A 117 32.54 13.38 7.94
C GLU A 117 31.08 13.79 7.68
N LEU A 118 30.47 13.31 6.59
CA LEU A 118 29.05 13.51 6.30
C LEU A 118 28.18 12.66 7.22
N SER A 119 28.57 11.42 7.48
CA SER A 119 27.85 10.56 8.42
C SER A 119 27.81 11.14 9.84
N SER A 120 28.81 11.94 10.21
CA SER A 120 28.89 12.62 11.51
C SER A 120 28.19 13.99 11.52
N ASN A 121 27.81 14.52 10.36
CA ASN A 121 27.11 15.79 10.26
C ASN A 121 25.67 15.65 10.77
N ASP A 122 25.27 16.48 11.73
CA ASP A 122 23.95 16.39 12.37
C ASP A 122 22.78 16.60 11.40
N ASN A 123 22.92 17.47 10.39
CA ASN A 123 21.86 17.70 9.40
C ASN A 123 21.69 16.50 8.48
N VAL A 124 22.79 15.96 7.97
CA VAL A 124 22.79 14.76 7.11
C VAL A 124 22.24 13.55 7.88
N ARG A 125 22.74 13.32 9.09
CA ARG A 125 22.26 12.24 9.97
C ARG A 125 20.77 12.35 10.28
N THR A 126 20.26 13.57 10.49
CA THR A 126 18.83 13.82 10.71
C THR A 126 18.01 13.46 9.48
N LEU A 127 18.44 13.89 8.28
CA LEU A 127 17.74 13.58 7.03
C LEU A 127 17.74 12.08 6.72
N MET A 128 18.87 11.40 6.92
CA MET A 128 18.96 9.94 6.78
C MET A 128 17.99 9.23 7.74
N SER A 129 17.92 9.66 9.00
CA SER A 129 16.97 9.11 9.98
C SER A 129 15.51 9.40 9.60
N GLN A 130 15.20 10.55 9.01
CA GLN A 130 13.86 10.85 8.52
C GLN A 130 13.47 9.98 7.32
N LEU A 131 14.39 9.70 6.40
CA LEU A 131 14.16 8.80 5.26
C LEU A 131 13.94 7.37 5.75
N GLU A 132 14.80 6.86 6.63
CA GLU A 132 14.63 5.54 7.27
C GLU A 132 13.30 5.45 8.03
N GLY A 133 12.95 6.49 8.79
CA GLY A 133 11.66 6.57 9.47
C GLY A 133 10.46 6.59 8.51
N THR A 134 10.63 7.19 7.33
CA THR A 134 9.61 7.20 6.28
C THR A 134 9.47 5.82 5.63
N GLU A 135 10.57 5.11 5.37
CA GLU A 135 10.58 3.75 4.84
C GLU A 135 9.86 2.76 5.77
N ASN A 136 10.19 2.81 7.07
CA ASN A 136 9.49 2.01 8.09
C ASN A 136 7.97 2.31 8.12
N ARG A 137 7.60 3.57 7.89
CA ARG A 137 6.20 3.97 7.82
C ARG A 137 5.52 3.48 6.54
N ILE A 138 6.19 3.54 5.38
CA ILE A 138 5.73 2.95 4.12
C ILE A 138 5.41 1.46 4.33
N SER A 139 6.33 0.69 4.90
CA SER A 139 6.11 -0.74 5.21
C SER A 139 4.87 -0.97 6.09
N THR A 140 4.66 -0.10 7.09
CA THR A 140 3.52 -0.19 7.99
C THR A 140 2.20 0.17 7.30
N GLU A 141 2.16 1.24 6.51
CA GLU A 141 0.94 1.64 5.78
C GLU A 141 0.62 0.64 4.65
N ARG A 142 1.62 0.10 3.94
CA ARG A 142 1.45 -1.00 2.97
C ARG A 142 0.76 -2.20 3.62
N ARG A 143 1.21 -2.60 4.81
CA ARG A 143 0.57 -3.68 5.58
C ARG A 143 -0.89 -3.38 5.92
N ARG A 144 -1.21 -2.14 6.32
CA ARG A 144 -2.59 -1.73 6.62
C ARG A 144 -3.49 -1.72 5.38
N TYR A 145 -2.96 -1.30 4.23
CA TYR A 145 -3.66 -1.39 2.97
C TYR A 145 -3.96 -2.84 2.60
N ILE A 146 -2.97 -3.74 2.65
CA ILE A 146 -3.16 -5.18 2.41
C ILE A 146 -4.26 -5.74 3.31
N GLN A 147 -4.26 -5.40 4.60
CA GLN A 147 -5.29 -5.83 5.53
C GLN A 147 -6.69 -5.29 5.17
N SER A 148 -6.78 -4.06 4.67
CA SER A 148 -8.04 -3.43 4.26
C SER A 148 -8.57 -4.09 2.99
N VAL A 149 -7.70 -4.34 1.99
CA VAL A 149 -8.03 -5.07 0.76
C VAL A 149 -8.48 -6.49 1.06
N GLN A 150 -7.78 -7.21 1.94
CA GLN A 150 -8.17 -8.55 2.38
C GLN A 150 -9.55 -8.56 3.04
N GLN A 151 -9.83 -7.61 3.93
CA GLN A 151 -11.14 -7.50 4.59
C GLN A 151 -12.24 -7.21 3.57
N TYR A 152 -12.03 -6.25 2.66
CA TYR A 152 -12.96 -5.91 1.60
C TYR A 152 -13.24 -7.10 0.67
N ASN A 153 -12.19 -7.73 0.13
CA ASN A 153 -12.30 -8.89 -0.76
C ASN A 153 -12.98 -10.08 -0.06
N GLN A 154 -12.74 -10.28 1.24
CA GLN A 154 -13.43 -11.28 2.03
C GLN A 154 -14.92 -10.97 2.21
N LEU A 155 -15.29 -9.69 2.38
CA LEU A 155 -16.69 -9.27 2.43
C LEU A 155 -17.39 -9.51 1.10
N LEU A 156 -16.72 -9.30 -0.04
CA LEU A 156 -17.30 -9.53 -1.37
C LEU A 156 -17.69 -10.98 -1.63
N VAL A 157 -16.92 -11.95 -1.16
CA VAL A 157 -17.17 -13.38 -1.45
C VAL A 157 -18.19 -14.04 -0.53
N ARG A 158 -18.52 -13.42 0.62
CA ARG A 158 -19.39 -14.04 1.63
C ARG A 158 -20.86 -13.86 1.31
N PHE A 159 -21.67 -14.89 1.51
CA PHE A 159 -23.13 -14.76 1.46
C PHE A 159 -23.66 -14.00 2.71
N PRO A 160 -24.63 -13.07 2.58
CA PRO A 160 -25.36 -12.68 1.35
C PRO A 160 -24.70 -11.55 0.55
N ASN A 161 -23.52 -11.07 0.96
CA ASN A 161 -22.85 -9.92 0.35
C ASN A 161 -22.47 -10.11 -1.12
N ASN A 162 -22.07 -11.31 -1.52
CA ASN A 162 -21.73 -11.64 -2.90
C ASN A 162 -22.84 -11.35 -3.92
N LEU A 163 -24.11 -11.50 -3.51
CA LEU A 163 -25.26 -11.16 -4.35
C LEU A 163 -25.38 -9.64 -4.55
N VAL A 164 -25.26 -8.88 -3.45
CA VAL A 164 -25.30 -7.42 -3.49
C VAL A 164 -24.10 -6.88 -4.27
N ALA A 165 -22.91 -7.44 -4.04
CA ALA A 165 -21.70 -7.11 -4.76
C ALA A 165 -21.88 -7.25 -6.28
N SER A 166 -22.43 -8.38 -6.73
CA SER A 166 -22.69 -8.61 -8.16
C SER A 166 -23.78 -7.71 -8.74
N ILE A 167 -24.80 -7.33 -7.96
CA ILE A 167 -25.88 -6.44 -8.43
C ILE A 167 -25.41 -4.99 -8.57
N PHE A 168 -24.54 -4.54 -7.65
CA PHE A 168 -24.07 -3.17 -7.58
C PHE A 168 -22.64 -2.96 -8.13
N ASN A 169 -22.06 -3.98 -8.75
CA ASN A 169 -20.71 -3.96 -9.36
C ASN A 169 -19.60 -3.57 -8.38
N PHE A 170 -19.59 -4.17 -7.19
CA PHE A 170 -18.42 -4.10 -6.33
C PHE A 170 -17.37 -5.12 -6.79
N ASP A 171 -16.24 -4.63 -7.28
CA ASP A 171 -15.15 -5.44 -7.82
C ASP A 171 -14.05 -5.67 -6.80
N ARG A 172 -13.32 -6.78 -6.93
CA ARG A 172 -12.15 -7.04 -6.09
C ARG A 172 -11.08 -5.98 -6.30
N LYS A 173 -10.35 -5.67 -5.23
CA LYS A 173 -9.14 -4.84 -5.28
C LYS A 173 -7.92 -5.74 -5.21
N ASP A 174 -6.87 -5.39 -5.95
CA ASP A 174 -5.61 -6.12 -5.90
C ASP A 174 -4.80 -5.72 -4.67
N ASN A 175 -3.96 -6.63 -4.18
CA ASN A 175 -3.00 -6.32 -3.12
C ASN A 175 -1.72 -5.78 -3.75
N PHE A 176 -0.85 -5.14 -2.95
CA PHE A 176 0.56 -5.05 -3.32
C PHE A 176 1.09 -6.48 -3.53
N GLU A 177 1.69 -6.73 -4.68
CA GLU A 177 2.45 -7.95 -4.89
C GLU A 177 3.66 -7.93 -3.95
N ALA A 178 3.98 -9.07 -3.33
CA ALA A 178 5.21 -9.17 -2.55
C ALA A 178 6.39 -9.12 -3.53
N GLU A 179 7.43 -8.33 -3.22
CA GLU A 179 8.66 -8.28 -4.00
C GLU A 179 9.09 -9.70 -4.42
N GLU A 180 9.34 -9.89 -5.72
CA GLU A 180 9.90 -11.10 -6.31
C GLU A 180 11.28 -11.37 -5.68
N GLY A 181 11.30 -12.06 -4.55
CA GLY A 181 12.50 -12.32 -3.77
C GLY A 181 12.23 -12.89 -2.39
N ALA A 182 11.04 -12.66 -1.83
CA ALA A 182 10.62 -13.27 -0.56
C ALA A 182 10.20 -14.76 -0.69
N GLN A 183 10.24 -15.34 -1.90
CA GLN A 183 9.78 -16.70 -2.19
C GLN A 183 10.91 -17.72 -2.42
N GLU A 184 12.18 -17.31 -2.45
CA GLU A 184 13.28 -18.27 -2.37
C GLU A 184 13.48 -18.69 -0.91
N VAL A 185 12.67 -19.67 -0.47
CA VAL A 185 12.96 -20.44 0.72
C VAL A 185 14.21 -21.28 0.41
N PRO A 186 15.34 -21.12 1.12
CA PRO A 186 16.48 -21.98 0.93
C PRO A 186 16.06 -23.43 1.23
N GLU A 187 16.19 -24.33 0.25
CA GLU A 187 16.01 -25.76 0.50
C GLU A 187 17.12 -26.22 1.45
N VAL A 188 16.77 -26.43 2.72
CA VAL A 188 17.67 -27.06 3.69
C VAL A 188 17.54 -28.56 3.50
N ASP A 189 18.49 -29.14 2.75
CA ASP A 189 18.65 -30.58 2.66
C ASP A 189 19.32 -31.10 3.92
N PHE A 190 18.55 -31.80 4.76
CA PHE A 190 19.10 -32.54 5.90
C PHE A 190 19.44 -33.94 5.43
N ASP A 191 20.59 -34.08 4.79
CA ASP A 191 21.20 -35.38 4.52
C ASP A 191 21.73 -35.94 5.86
N ILE A 192 20.82 -36.49 6.68
CA ILE A 192 21.19 -37.27 7.86
C ILE A 192 21.52 -38.67 7.34
N ASP A 193 22.80 -38.92 7.13
CA ASP A 193 23.35 -40.26 6.90
C ASP A 193 23.03 -41.15 8.10
N THR A 194 21.96 -41.94 8.01
CA THR A 194 21.67 -43.00 8.98
C THR A 194 22.32 -44.29 8.53
N SER A 195 23.65 -44.35 8.59
CA SER A 195 24.40 -45.59 8.47
C SER A 195 25.59 -45.68 9.43
N GLU A 196 25.33 -45.90 10.72
CA GLU A 196 26.21 -46.64 11.64
C GLU A 196 25.40 -47.50 12.62
#